data_AF-A0A1B7MV84-F1
#
_entry.id   AF-A0A1B7MV84-F1
#
_cell.length_a   1.000
_cell.length_b   1.000
_cell.length_c   1.000
_cell.angle_alpha   90.00
_cell.angle_beta   90.00
_cell.angle_gamma   90.00
#
_symmetry.space_group_name_H-M   'P 1'
#
loop_
_entity.id
_entity.type
_entity.pdbx_description
1 polymer ?
#
loop_
_entity_poly.entity_id
_entity_poly.type
_entity_poly.pdbx_seq_one_letter_code
_entity_poly.pdbx_strand_id
1 'polypeptide(L)'
;MLAAQVLHLKYKFSSAIVFLAEHFQPLVATSFFAALAELVIVENLNIRTPFPTLLSLSSRLGLHTHVCLMTRQHGYSCVQLECTIFSLADAQTRPWGIEIPGQCPQCGSISAWKKASLTNGPGVVKYAYSCQFSQCGTEQRLDPYKVIITKPPGVLVNAARTSSCGWFQSPSSFFAELSPPSKGKRKTGALIGSSAPKKARKGR
;
A
#
# COMPACT_ATOMS: atom_id res chain seq x y z
N MET A 1 8.03 -0.49 9.66
CA MET A 1 6.72 0.07 9.26
C MET A 1 6.10 1.07 10.26
N LEU A 2 6.27 0.91 11.59
CA LEU A 2 5.79 1.88 12.60
C LEU A 2 6.38 3.30 12.49
N ALA A 3 7.60 3.44 11.97
CA ALA A 3 8.27 4.74 11.83
C ALA A 3 7.56 5.71 10.84
N ALA A 4 6.89 5.18 9.81
CA ALA A 4 6.21 6.00 8.80
C ALA A 4 4.94 6.69 9.36
N GLN A 5 4.26 6.07 10.34
CA GLN A 5 3.10 6.67 11.01
C GLN A 5 3.49 7.80 11.96
N VAL A 6 4.63 7.68 12.66
CA VAL A 6 5.05 8.66 13.68
C VAL A 6 5.60 9.95 13.06
N LEU A 7 6.25 9.88 11.89
CA LEU A 7 6.77 11.06 11.18
C LEU A 7 5.66 11.99 10.62
N HIS A 8 4.45 11.46 10.39
CA HIS A 8 3.35 12.18 9.75
C HIS A 8 2.70 13.26 10.64
N LEU A 9 2.78 13.13 11.96
CA LEU A 9 2.11 14.04 12.89
C LEU A 9 2.89 15.34 13.17
N LYS A 10 4.16 15.44 12.74
CA LYS A 10 4.98 16.65 12.94
C LYS A 10 5.23 17.48 11.68
N TYR A 11 5.18 16.89 10.48
CA TYR A 11 5.53 17.57 9.24
C TYR A 11 4.31 17.78 8.33
N LYS A 12 4.11 19.02 7.86
CA LYS A 12 2.96 19.44 7.02
C LYS A 12 3.18 19.09 5.53
N PHE A 13 3.54 17.86 5.20
CA PHE A 13 3.65 17.49 3.78
C PHE A 13 2.28 17.20 3.17
N SER A 14 2.04 17.68 1.95
CA SER A 14 0.82 17.42 1.18
C SER A 14 0.84 16.04 0.52
N SER A 15 2.03 15.55 0.19
CA SER A 15 2.24 14.24 -0.42
C SER A 15 3.62 13.67 -0.08
N ALA A 16 3.75 12.36 -0.12
CA ALA A 16 5.00 11.63 0.00
C ALA A 16 5.00 10.41 -0.92
N ILE A 17 6.16 10.11 -1.50
CA ILE A 17 6.41 8.91 -2.30
C ILE A 17 7.30 7.99 -1.48
N VAL A 18 6.89 6.74 -1.30
CA VAL A 18 7.62 5.73 -0.53
C VAL A 18 7.94 4.54 -1.42
N PHE A 19 9.21 4.14 -1.45
CA PHE A 19 9.65 2.91 -2.11
C PHE A 19 9.73 1.81 -1.06
N LEU A 20 9.05 0.68 -1.29
CA LEU A 20 8.92 -0.39 -0.30
C LEU A 20 10.04 -1.44 -0.33
N ALA A 21 10.98 -1.36 -1.28
CA ALA A 21 12.14 -2.26 -1.33
C ALA A 21 13.10 -2.01 -0.16
N GLU A 22 13.58 -3.08 0.47
CA GLU A 22 14.54 -3.03 1.60
C GLU A 22 15.89 -2.42 1.18
N HIS A 23 16.36 -2.77 -0.02
CA HIS A 23 17.61 -2.27 -0.60
C HIS A 23 17.33 -1.45 -1.87
N PHE A 24 16.58 -0.36 -1.72
CA PHE A 24 16.25 0.51 -2.85
C PHE A 24 17.50 1.06 -3.55
N GLN A 25 17.61 0.84 -4.86
CA GLN A 25 18.69 1.36 -5.70
C GLN A 25 18.25 2.65 -6.39
N PRO A 26 18.72 3.85 -5.99
CA PRO A 26 18.23 5.11 -6.53
C PRO A 26 18.39 5.24 -8.06
N LEU A 27 19.42 4.60 -8.63
CA LEU A 27 19.70 4.61 -10.07
C LEU A 27 18.54 4.05 -10.90
N VAL A 28 17.73 3.11 -10.38
CA VAL A 28 16.57 2.57 -11.11
C VAL A 28 15.40 3.57 -11.17
N ALA A 29 15.45 4.64 -10.37
CA ALA A 29 14.41 5.65 -10.26
C ALA A 29 14.77 6.98 -10.94
N THR A 30 15.95 7.10 -11.56
CA THR A 30 16.42 8.36 -12.16
C THR A 30 15.44 8.93 -13.19
N SER A 31 14.93 8.11 -14.11
CA SER A 31 13.94 8.56 -15.11
C SER A 31 12.62 8.99 -14.47
N PHE A 32 12.20 8.29 -13.42
CA PHE A 32 11.02 8.65 -12.64
C PHE A 32 11.19 10.00 -11.96
N PHE A 33 12.34 10.27 -11.31
CA PHE A 33 12.59 11.54 -10.64
C PHE A 33 12.72 12.71 -11.62
N ALA A 34 13.36 12.50 -12.78
CA ALA A 34 13.45 13.53 -13.80
C ALA A 34 12.05 13.96 -14.29
N ALA A 35 11.21 13.00 -14.65
CA ALA A 35 9.84 13.28 -15.09
C ALA A 35 8.96 13.85 -13.96
N LEU A 36 9.17 13.41 -12.71
CA LEU A 36 8.49 13.97 -11.54
C LEU A 36 8.85 15.44 -11.36
N ALA A 37 10.13 15.81 -11.48
CA ALA A 37 10.57 17.19 -11.37
C ALA A 37 9.97 18.06 -12.47
N GLU A 38 9.95 17.59 -13.71
CA GLU A 38 9.33 18.30 -14.84
C GLU A 38 7.84 18.51 -14.61
N LEU A 39 7.06 17.45 -14.44
CA LEU A 39 5.59 17.55 -14.38
C LEU A 39 5.07 18.14 -13.07
N VAL A 40 5.70 17.86 -11.93
CA VAL A 40 5.15 18.28 -10.62
C VAL A 40 5.81 19.56 -10.11
N ILE A 41 7.10 19.77 -10.34
CA ILE A 41 7.82 20.94 -9.81
C ILE A 41 7.79 22.08 -10.83
N VAL A 42 8.15 21.82 -12.09
CA VAL A 42 8.22 22.85 -13.12
C VAL A 42 6.83 23.22 -13.62
N GLU A 43 6.02 22.23 -13.99
CA GLU A 43 4.64 22.47 -14.48
C GLU A 43 3.61 22.65 -13.36
N ASN A 44 4.01 22.45 -12.09
CA ASN A 44 3.16 22.58 -10.91
C ASN A 44 1.86 21.73 -10.99
N LEU A 45 1.92 20.56 -11.63
CA LEU A 45 0.77 19.66 -11.71
C LEU A 45 0.53 18.98 -10.35
N ASN A 46 -0.75 18.75 -10.02
CA ASN A 46 -1.10 17.94 -8.85
C ASN A 46 -0.57 16.52 -9.05
N ILE A 47 0.35 16.08 -8.17
CA ILE A 47 1.05 14.79 -8.26
C ILE A 47 0.14 13.59 -8.52
N ARG A 48 -1.13 13.60 -8.05
CA ARG A 48 -2.07 12.49 -8.27
C ARG A 48 -2.37 12.25 -9.75
N THR A 49 -2.43 13.31 -10.53
CA THR A 49 -2.83 13.26 -11.94
C THR A 49 -1.75 12.63 -12.83
N PRO A 50 -0.48 13.08 -12.83
CA PRO A 50 0.56 12.47 -13.66
C PRO A 50 1.14 11.19 -13.06
N PHE A 51 0.85 10.82 -11.80
CA PHE A 51 1.54 9.71 -11.13
C PHE A 51 1.55 8.39 -11.90
N PRO A 52 0.41 7.89 -12.44
CA PRO A 52 0.44 6.68 -13.23
C PRO A 52 1.35 6.82 -14.45
N THR A 53 1.34 7.98 -15.10
CA THR A 53 2.18 8.28 -16.27
C THR A 53 3.66 8.28 -15.88
N LEU A 54 4.02 8.92 -14.76
CA LEU A 54 5.39 8.91 -14.21
C LEU A 54 5.89 7.48 -13.98
N LEU A 55 5.05 6.61 -13.43
CA LEU A 55 5.38 5.20 -13.23
C LEU A 55 5.58 4.45 -14.56
N SER A 56 4.78 4.76 -15.58
CA SER A 56 4.91 4.12 -16.90
C SER A 56 6.23 4.45 -17.60
N LEU A 57 6.85 5.61 -17.29
CA LEU A 57 8.16 6.01 -17.81
C LEU A 57 9.32 5.23 -17.20
N SER A 58 9.09 4.49 -16.10
CA SER A 58 10.11 3.65 -15.47
C SER A 58 9.58 2.24 -15.17
N SER A 59 9.55 1.39 -16.20
CA SER A 59 9.23 -0.04 -16.04
C SER A 59 10.23 -0.75 -15.11
N ARG A 60 11.51 -0.35 -15.13
CA ARG A 60 12.56 -0.90 -14.27
C ARG A 60 12.32 -0.64 -12.79
N LEU A 61 11.72 0.51 -12.45
CA LEU A 61 11.35 0.83 -11.07
C LEU A 61 10.39 -0.22 -10.51
N GLY A 62 9.38 -0.61 -11.30
CA GLY A 62 8.38 -1.59 -10.90
C GLY A 62 8.91 -3.02 -10.76
N LEU A 63 10.02 -3.35 -11.43
CA LEU A 63 10.73 -4.61 -11.21
C LEU A 63 11.44 -4.63 -9.86
N HIS A 64 11.90 -3.47 -9.39
CA HIS A 64 12.70 -3.35 -8.17
C HIS A 64 11.87 -3.10 -6.90
N THR A 65 10.78 -2.32 -6.99
CA THR A 65 10.04 -1.89 -5.81
C THR A 65 8.57 -1.65 -6.10
N HIS A 66 7.75 -1.87 -5.08
CA HIS A 66 6.44 -1.25 -5.00
C HIS A 66 6.59 0.24 -4.68
N VAL A 67 5.70 1.07 -5.22
CA VAL A 67 5.69 2.51 -4.99
C VAL A 67 4.40 2.87 -4.27
N CYS A 68 4.50 3.47 -3.10
CA CYS A 68 3.35 3.98 -2.36
C CYS A 68 3.28 5.50 -2.48
N LEU A 69 2.18 6.01 -3.03
CA LEU A 69 1.85 7.42 -3.00
C LEU A 69 0.95 7.69 -1.79
N MET A 70 1.45 8.50 -0.87
CA MET A 70 0.72 9.01 0.27
C MET A 70 0.31 10.45 -0.02
N THR A 71 -0.97 10.77 0.08
CA THR A 71 -1.47 12.12 -0.16
C THR A 71 -2.49 12.52 0.88
N ARG A 72 -2.43 13.78 1.29
CA ARG A 72 -3.36 14.36 2.24
C ARG A 72 -4.65 14.72 1.51
N GLN A 73 -5.78 14.17 1.97
CA GLN A 73 -7.10 14.53 1.52
C GLN A 73 -7.78 15.38 2.61
N HIS A 74 -8.26 16.56 2.21
CA HIS A 74 -9.05 17.42 3.08
C HIS A 74 -10.52 17.03 2.95
N GLY A 75 -11.03 16.29 3.94
CA GLY A 75 -12.47 16.11 4.11
C GLY A 75 -13.09 17.30 4.84
N TYR A 76 -14.42 17.37 4.86
CA TYR A 76 -15.18 18.46 5.48
C TYR A 76 -14.87 18.67 6.98
N SER A 77 -14.45 17.62 7.70
CA SER A 77 -14.25 17.66 9.15
C SER A 77 -12.92 17.06 9.63
N CYS A 78 -12.22 16.32 8.78
CA CYS A 78 -10.96 15.69 9.15
C CYS A 78 -9.99 15.62 7.97
N VAL A 79 -8.71 15.56 8.33
CA VAL A 79 -7.62 15.31 7.41
C VAL A 79 -7.48 13.80 7.30
N GLN A 80 -7.72 13.26 6.11
CA GLN A 80 -7.53 11.84 5.83
C GLN A 80 -6.23 11.66 5.05
N LEU A 81 -5.49 10.61 5.38
CA LEU A 81 -4.33 10.20 4.61
C LEU A 81 -4.75 9.13 3.63
N GLU A 82 -4.69 9.43 2.35
CA GLU A 82 -4.92 8.46 1.29
C GLU A 82 -3.58 7.82 0.92
N CYS A 83 -3.54 6.49 0.97
CA CYS A 83 -2.39 5.70 0.54
C CYS A 83 -2.80 4.86 -0.66
N THR A 84 -1.98 4.92 -1.70
CA THR A 84 -2.19 4.15 -2.93
C THR A 84 -0.90 3.43 -3.25
N ILE A 85 -0.96 2.09 -3.31
CA ILE A 85 0.19 1.26 -3.68
C ILE A 85 0.09 0.94 -5.16
N PHE A 86 1.20 1.16 -5.85
CA PHE A 86 1.42 0.82 -7.23
C PHE A 86 2.46 -0.29 -7.29
N SER A 87 2.08 -1.39 -7.94
CA SER A 87 2.91 -2.57 -8.12
C SER A 87 2.99 -2.90 -9.60
N LEU A 88 4.17 -3.26 -10.11
CA LEU A 88 4.23 -3.78 -11.46
C LEU A 88 3.52 -5.13 -11.52
N ALA A 89 2.49 -5.21 -12.34
CA ALA A 89 1.76 -6.41 -12.61
C ALA A 89 2.22 -7.03 -13.91
N ASP A 90 2.51 -8.32 -13.86
CA ASP A 90 2.83 -9.16 -14.99
C ASP A 90 2.03 -10.47 -14.88
N ALA A 91 1.41 -10.90 -15.98
CA ALA A 91 0.50 -12.04 -15.92
C ALA A 91 1.16 -13.36 -15.51
N GLN A 92 2.48 -13.51 -15.71
CA GLN A 92 3.22 -14.75 -15.50
C GLN A 92 4.04 -14.75 -14.21
N THR A 93 4.68 -13.63 -13.88
CA THR A 93 5.66 -13.52 -12.79
C THR A 93 5.13 -12.76 -11.59
N ARG A 94 4.27 -11.76 -11.81
CA ARG A 94 3.75 -10.88 -10.75
C ARG A 94 2.27 -10.52 -10.96
N PRO A 95 1.33 -11.46 -10.92
CA PRO A 95 -0.06 -11.15 -11.20
C PRO A 95 -0.64 -10.14 -10.19
N TRP A 96 -1.11 -9.01 -10.71
CA TRP A 96 -1.55 -7.85 -9.91
C TRP A 96 -0.51 -7.33 -8.91
N GLY A 97 0.78 -7.57 -9.20
CA GLY A 97 1.88 -7.18 -8.33
C GLY A 97 2.17 -8.13 -7.17
N ILE A 98 1.52 -9.29 -7.12
CA ILE A 98 1.84 -10.34 -6.13
C ILE A 98 2.94 -11.22 -6.72
N GLU A 99 4.05 -11.36 -6.01
CA GLU A 99 5.19 -12.15 -6.50
C GLU A 99 4.87 -13.65 -6.48
N ILE A 100 5.18 -14.32 -7.60
CA ILE A 100 5.25 -15.79 -7.68
C ILE A 100 6.74 -16.18 -7.63
N PRO A 101 7.10 -17.32 -7.01
CA PRO A 101 8.47 -17.80 -7.05
C PRO A 101 9.04 -17.84 -8.48
N GLY A 102 10.25 -17.30 -8.67
CA GLY A 102 10.93 -17.36 -9.96
C GLY A 102 11.36 -18.77 -10.36
N GLN A 103 11.41 -19.68 -9.38
CA GLN A 103 11.69 -21.10 -9.56
C GLN A 103 10.62 -21.92 -8.84
N CYS A 104 10.26 -23.08 -9.42
CA CYS A 104 9.38 -24.02 -8.77
C CYS A 104 10.03 -24.55 -7.48
N PRO A 105 9.41 -24.36 -6.29
CA PRO A 105 9.98 -24.86 -5.03
C PRO A 105 10.09 -26.39 -4.97
N GLN A 106 9.34 -27.10 -5.80
CA GLN A 106 9.28 -28.57 -5.80
C GLN A 106 10.32 -29.22 -6.72
N CYS A 107 10.60 -28.63 -7.89
CA CYS A 107 11.51 -29.23 -8.89
C CYS A 107 12.65 -28.31 -9.34
N GLY A 108 12.75 -27.09 -8.82
CA GLY A 108 13.79 -26.11 -9.18
C GLY A 108 13.68 -25.50 -10.58
N SER A 109 12.71 -25.93 -11.39
CA SER A 109 12.56 -25.43 -12.76
C SER A 109 12.22 -23.93 -12.78
N ILE A 110 12.90 -23.20 -13.67
CA ILE A 110 12.68 -21.77 -13.98
C ILE A 110 11.55 -21.61 -15.02
N SER A 111 10.89 -22.70 -15.44
CA SER A 111 9.82 -22.66 -16.45
C SER A 111 8.68 -21.69 -16.06
N ALA A 112 8.07 -21.07 -17.08
CA ALA A 112 6.93 -20.19 -16.92
C ALA A 112 5.77 -20.89 -16.18
N TRP A 113 4.99 -20.11 -15.43
CA TRP A 113 3.82 -20.62 -14.72
C TRP A 113 2.61 -20.73 -15.65
N LYS A 114 1.93 -21.87 -15.67
CA LYS A 114 0.66 -22.02 -16.39
C LYS A 114 -0.47 -21.45 -15.54
N LYS A 115 -1.13 -20.42 -16.07
CA LYS A 115 -2.28 -19.77 -15.43
C LYS A 115 -3.57 -20.53 -15.74
N ALA A 116 -4.38 -20.77 -14.72
CA ALA A 116 -5.75 -21.26 -14.82
C ALA A 116 -6.67 -20.41 -13.94
N SER A 117 -7.85 -20.02 -14.43
CA SER A 117 -8.84 -19.34 -13.59
C SER A 117 -9.59 -20.36 -12.73
N LEU A 118 -9.67 -20.09 -11.44
CA LEU A 118 -10.50 -20.84 -10.50
C LEU A 118 -11.72 -19.97 -10.17
N THR A 119 -12.86 -20.26 -10.81
CA THR A 119 -14.11 -19.58 -10.50
C THR A 119 -14.74 -20.22 -9.27
N ASN A 120 -14.56 -19.62 -8.10
CA ASN A 120 -15.15 -20.10 -6.85
C ASN A 120 -16.05 -19.02 -6.23
N GLY A 121 -17.35 -19.15 -6.44
CA GLY A 121 -18.38 -18.37 -5.77
C GLY A 121 -18.52 -16.90 -6.22
N PRO A 122 -19.58 -16.21 -5.75
CA PRO A 122 -19.86 -14.83 -6.12
C PRO A 122 -18.85 -13.86 -5.48
N GLY A 123 -18.09 -13.16 -6.33
CA GLY A 123 -17.36 -11.93 -5.94
C GLY A 123 -15.85 -12.05 -5.75
N VAL A 124 -15.25 -13.24 -5.62
CA VAL A 124 -13.80 -13.40 -5.41
C VAL A 124 -13.18 -14.26 -6.52
N VAL A 125 -12.39 -13.65 -7.39
CA VAL A 125 -11.71 -14.38 -8.47
C VAL A 125 -10.35 -14.89 -7.98
N LYS A 126 -10.19 -16.22 -8.00
CA LYS A 126 -8.93 -16.90 -7.69
C LYS A 126 -8.27 -17.41 -8.97
N TYR A 127 -6.96 -17.49 -8.95
CA TYR A 127 -6.16 -17.98 -10.06
C TYR A 127 -5.17 -19.01 -9.54
N ALA A 128 -5.07 -20.12 -10.23
CA ALA A 128 -4.04 -21.12 -10.00
C ALA A 128 -2.89 -20.90 -10.99
N TYR A 129 -1.67 -20.93 -10.45
CA TYR A 129 -0.43 -20.92 -11.19
C TYR A 129 0.28 -22.24 -10.94
N SER A 130 0.29 -23.11 -11.94
CA SER A 130 0.94 -24.42 -11.85
C SER A 130 2.27 -24.44 -12.57
N CYS A 131 3.26 -25.15 -12.02
CA CYS A 131 4.53 -25.41 -12.70
C CYS A 131 4.29 -26.07 -14.07
N GLN A 132 4.93 -25.58 -15.13
CA GLN A 132 4.82 -26.15 -16.48
C GLN A 132 5.73 -27.34 -16.75
N PHE A 133 6.71 -27.58 -15.87
CA PHE A 133 7.67 -28.66 -16.08
C PHE A 133 6.97 -30.02 -15.97
N SER A 134 7.05 -30.83 -17.01
CA SER A 134 6.30 -32.08 -17.14
C SER A 134 6.67 -33.13 -16.09
N GLN A 135 7.90 -33.11 -15.57
CA GLN A 135 8.37 -34.03 -14.54
C GLN A 135 8.22 -33.47 -13.11
N CYS A 136 7.56 -32.31 -12.95
CA CYS A 136 7.34 -31.72 -11.63
C CYS A 136 6.46 -32.64 -10.77
N GLY A 137 7.02 -33.14 -9.66
CA GLY A 137 6.34 -34.04 -8.73
C GLY A 137 6.33 -35.50 -9.15
N THR A 138 6.75 -35.85 -10.36
CA THR A 138 6.72 -37.23 -10.84
C THR A 138 7.60 -38.16 -10.00
N GLU A 139 8.82 -37.75 -9.68
CA GLU A 139 9.75 -38.54 -8.84
C GLU A 139 9.19 -38.80 -7.43
N GLN A 140 8.40 -37.87 -6.92
CA GLN A 140 7.82 -37.90 -5.57
C GLN A 140 6.38 -38.44 -5.56
N ARG A 141 5.82 -38.79 -6.72
CA ARG A 141 4.39 -39.14 -6.92
C ARG A 141 3.42 -38.06 -6.41
N LEU A 142 3.79 -36.79 -6.58
CA LEU A 142 2.99 -35.63 -6.22
C LEU A 142 2.43 -34.95 -7.47
N ASP A 143 1.34 -34.21 -7.30
CA ASP A 143 0.87 -33.28 -8.30
C ASP A 143 1.91 -32.18 -8.58
N PRO A 144 1.89 -31.55 -9.76
CA PRO A 144 2.69 -30.37 -10.02
C PRO A 144 2.41 -29.26 -9.02
N TYR A 145 3.46 -28.61 -8.53
CA TYR A 145 3.36 -27.49 -7.59
C TYR A 145 2.42 -26.40 -8.12
N LYS A 146 1.55 -25.90 -7.25
CA LYS A 146 0.52 -24.90 -7.55
C LYS A 146 0.54 -23.78 -6.51
N VAL A 147 0.49 -22.55 -6.99
CA VAL A 147 0.27 -21.34 -6.17
C VAL A 147 -1.12 -20.81 -6.48
N ILE A 148 -1.91 -20.55 -5.44
CA ILE A 148 -3.24 -19.95 -5.58
C ILE A 148 -3.15 -18.49 -5.17
N ILE A 149 -3.54 -17.60 -6.08
CA ILE A 149 -3.55 -16.15 -5.86
C ILE A 149 -4.98 -15.65 -5.97
N THR A 150 -5.40 -14.86 -4.99
CA THR A 150 -6.65 -14.12 -5.03
C THR A 150 -6.37 -12.75 -5.63
N LYS A 151 -7.14 -12.35 -6.66
CA LYS A 151 -7.00 -11.02 -7.23
C LYS A 151 -7.35 -9.96 -6.17
N PRO A 152 -6.42 -9.08 -5.79
CA PRO A 152 -6.71 -8.01 -4.84
C PRO A 152 -7.67 -6.98 -5.46
N PRO A 153 -8.39 -6.20 -4.65
CA PRO A 153 -9.11 -5.04 -5.15
C PRO A 153 -8.11 -4.05 -5.77
N GLY A 154 -8.52 -3.44 -6.88
CA GLY A 154 -7.68 -2.50 -7.61
C GLY A 154 -7.89 -2.54 -9.11
N VAL A 155 -7.15 -1.68 -9.79
CA VAL A 155 -7.24 -1.47 -11.24
C VAL A 155 -5.85 -1.51 -11.88
N LEU A 156 -5.77 -2.04 -13.09
CA LEU A 156 -4.56 -1.87 -13.91
C LEU A 156 -4.58 -0.46 -14.50
N VAL A 157 -3.51 0.29 -14.27
CA VAL A 157 -3.28 1.62 -14.82
C VAL A 157 -2.16 1.56 -15.85
N ASN A 158 -2.31 2.33 -16.93
CA ASN A 158 -1.33 2.43 -18.01
C ASN A 158 -0.85 1.07 -18.54
N ALA A 159 -1.77 0.13 -18.71
CA ALA A 159 -1.49 -1.11 -19.41
C ALA A 159 -0.97 -0.76 -20.82
N ALA A 160 0.26 -1.16 -21.12
CA ALA A 160 0.78 -1.05 -22.48
C ALA A 160 -0.17 -1.81 -23.42
N ARG A 161 -0.26 -1.40 -24.70
CA ARG A 161 -1.13 -2.04 -25.72
C ARG A 161 -0.98 -3.57 -25.77
N THR A 162 0.16 -4.12 -25.33
CA THR A 162 0.37 -5.54 -25.09
C THR A 162 -0.09 -5.93 -23.68
N SER A 163 -1.37 -6.28 -23.60
CA SER A 163 -2.29 -6.55 -22.47
C SER A 163 -1.85 -7.38 -21.24
N SER A 164 -0.57 -7.71 -21.04
CA SER A 164 -0.13 -8.60 -19.95
C SER A 164 0.75 -7.94 -18.88
N CYS A 165 1.31 -6.75 -19.15
CA CYS A 165 2.19 -6.04 -18.23
C CYS A 165 1.75 -4.57 -18.06
N GLY A 166 1.73 -4.10 -16.82
CA GLY A 166 1.33 -2.73 -16.49
C GLY A 166 1.40 -2.47 -14.99
N TRP A 167 1.11 -1.24 -14.57
CA TRP A 167 1.04 -0.93 -13.15
C TRP A 167 -0.32 -1.32 -12.59
N PHE A 168 -0.35 -1.99 -11.43
CA PHE A 168 -1.55 -2.29 -10.69
C PHE A 168 -1.67 -1.33 -9.52
N GLN A 169 -2.76 -0.57 -9.50
CA GLN A 169 -3.11 0.34 -8.43
C GLN A 169 -4.02 -0.39 -7.44
N SER A 170 -3.50 -0.63 -6.24
CA SER A 170 -4.27 -1.21 -5.14
C SER A 170 -4.64 -0.13 -4.12
N PRO A 171 -5.94 0.04 -3.80
CA PRO A 171 -6.36 0.89 -2.70
C PRO A 171 -5.80 0.31 -1.40
N SER A 172 -4.99 1.10 -0.72
CA SER A 172 -4.29 0.66 0.48
C SER A 172 -5.04 1.15 1.70
N SER A 173 -5.97 0.33 2.22
CA SER A 173 -6.62 0.54 3.52
C SER A 173 -5.69 0.18 4.70
N PHE A 174 -4.40 0.52 4.62
CA PHE A 174 -3.42 0.12 5.65
C PHE A 174 -3.60 0.88 6.97
N PHE A 175 -4.32 1.99 6.93
CA PHE A 175 -4.61 2.78 8.11
C PHE A 175 -6.10 2.65 8.42
N ALA A 176 -6.40 1.94 9.52
CA ALA A 176 -7.67 2.08 10.20
C ALA A 176 -7.91 3.58 10.43
N GLU A 177 -9.14 4.05 10.19
CA GLU A 177 -9.53 5.42 10.50
C GLU A 177 -9.05 5.75 11.92
N LEU A 178 -8.19 6.76 12.03
CA LEU A 178 -7.84 7.33 13.32
C LEU A 178 -9.14 7.90 13.89
N SER A 179 -9.81 7.09 14.70
CA SER A 179 -10.97 7.53 15.47
C SER A 179 -10.53 8.80 16.21
N PRO A 180 -11.24 9.93 16.05
CA PRO A 180 -10.87 11.15 16.75
C PRO A 180 -10.80 10.83 18.25
N PRO A 181 -9.79 11.34 18.97
CA PRO A 181 -9.68 11.09 20.40
C PRO A 181 -11.00 11.51 21.04
N SER A 182 -11.70 10.54 21.63
CA SER A 182 -12.95 10.81 22.34
C SER A 182 -12.69 11.96 23.30
N LYS A 183 -13.43 13.06 23.16
CA LYS A 183 -13.34 14.21 24.07
C LYS A 183 -13.63 13.68 25.48
N GLY A 184 -12.59 13.35 26.23
CA GLY A 184 -12.70 12.96 27.62
C GLY A 184 -13.40 14.10 28.35
N LYS A 185 -14.60 13.84 28.85
CA LYS A 185 -15.31 14.74 29.76
C LYS A 185 -14.37 15.01 30.94
N ARG A 186 -13.74 16.20 30.96
CA ARG A 186 -13.16 16.76 32.19
C ARG A 186 -14.28 16.78 33.23
N LYS A 187 -14.23 15.87 34.20
CA LYS A 187 -15.00 16.02 35.43
C LYS A 187 -14.48 17.28 36.12
N THR A 188 -15.23 18.36 36.00
CA THR A 188 -15.14 19.51 36.89
C THR A 188 -15.51 19.02 38.29
N GLY A 189 -14.50 18.70 39.10
CA GLY A 189 -14.66 18.49 40.53
C GLY A 189 -15.05 19.82 41.16
N ALA A 190 -16.24 19.84 41.75
CA ALA A 190 -16.76 20.95 42.52
C ALA A 190 -15.91 21.18 43.77
N LEU A 191 -15.40 22.40 43.94
CA LEU A 191 -14.95 22.94 45.21
C LEU A 191 -16.18 23.31 46.03
N ILE A 192 -16.47 22.53 47.08
CA ILE A 192 -17.37 22.94 48.18
C ILE A 192 -16.60 22.73 49.47
N GLY A 193 -16.29 23.83 50.16
CA GLY A 193 -15.57 23.81 51.42
C GLY A 193 -15.34 25.20 52.00
N SER A 194 -16.38 26.02 52.12
CA SER A 194 -16.34 27.25 52.95
C SER A 194 -16.92 26.94 54.33
N SER A 195 -16.03 26.72 55.29
CA SER A 195 -16.33 26.60 56.72
C SER A 195 -16.59 27.97 57.35
N ALA A 196 -17.73 28.13 57.99
CA ALA A 196 -18.11 29.30 58.78
C ALA A 196 -17.37 29.36 60.15
N PRO A 197 -16.97 30.55 60.64
CA PRO A 197 -16.41 30.68 61.98
C PRO A 197 -17.49 30.89 63.06
N LYS A 198 -17.46 30.04 64.10
CA LYS A 198 -18.18 30.23 65.37
C LYS A 198 -17.53 31.36 66.17
N LYS A 199 -18.24 32.46 66.38
CA LYS A 199 -17.90 33.45 67.43
C LYS A 199 -18.49 32.98 68.77
N ALA A 200 -17.61 32.62 69.70
CA ALA A 200 -17.93 32.40 71.11
C ALA A 200 -17.95 33.75 71.86
N ARG A 201 -18.88 33.83 72.81
CA ARG A 201 -19.25 34.96 73.66
C ARG A 201 -18.77 34.67 75.09
N LYS A 202 -18.49 35.74 75.85
CA LYS A 202 -18.13 35.84 77.30
C LYS A 202 -16.62 35.71 77.58
N GLY A 203 -15.95 36.58 78.32
CA GLY A 203 -16.38 37.74 79.11
C GLY A 203 -15.75 37.70 80.51
N ARG A 204 -14.85 38.64 80.82
CA ARG A 204 -14.73 39.41 82.06
C ARG A 204 -13.51 40.31 81.99
#